data_AF-A0A1Y3UZM3-F1
#
_entry.id   AF-A0A1Y3UZM3-F1
#
_cell.length_a   1.000
_cell.length_b   1.000
_cell.length_c   1.000
_cell.angle_alpha   90.00
_cell.angle_beta   90.00
_cell.angle_gamma   90.00
#
_symmetry.space_group_name_H-M   'P 1'
#
loop_
_entity.id
_entity.type
_entity.pdbx_description
1 polymer ?
#
loop_
_entity_poly.entity_id
_entity_poly.type
_entity_poly.pdbx_seq_one_letter_code
_entity_poly.pdbx_strand_id
1 'polypeptide(L)'
;MEVTKPKGGRPRKSAATLRSRTVRFRVSEEEYLRVQRKAKACNLTLSEYARQAVVSGRIMRRIGTEELRLVSELTRERNNLNQLAYLQHAFGVASHEEELQRILRFYDEVIGRLKQKL
;
A
#
# COMPACT_ATOMS: atom_id res chain seq x y z
N MET A 1 29.92 -33.22 -0.53
CA MET A 1 30.07 -32.62 0.82
C MET A 1 28.68 -32.36 1.34
N GLU A 2 28.25 -33.13 2.35
CA GLU A 2 26.93 -33.00 2.98
C GLU A 2 26.81 -31.63 3.66
N VAL A 3 25.77 -30.87 3.29
CA VAL A 3 25.46 -29.58 3.93
C VAL A 3 24.69 -29.89 5.22
N THR A 4 25.39 -29.84 6.35
CA THR A 4 24.80 -29.97 7.67
C THR A 4 23.76 -28.86 7.89
N LYS A 5 22.50 -29.24 8.17
CA LYS A 5 21.41 -28.29 8.44
C LYS A 5 21.64 -27.63 9.81
N PRO A 6 21.78 -26.29 9.91
CA PRO A 6 21.96 -25.63 11.20
C PRO A 6 20.67 -25.72 12.04
N LYS A 7 20.84 -25.89 13.36
CA LYS A 7 19.76 -26.01 14.35
C LYS A 7 19.04 -24.66 14.52
N GLY A 8 17.82 -24.56 13.99
CA GLY A 8 16.83 -23.53 14.34
C GLY A 8 17.15 -22.09 13.92
N GLY A 9 16.09 -21.31 13.65
CA GLY A 9 16.16 -19.91 13.20
C GLY A 9 15.60 -19.69 11.79
N ARG A 10 15.40 -18.41 11.40
CA ARG A 10 14.97 -18.08 10.03
C ARG A 10 16.05 -18.56 9.05
N PRO A 11 15.71 -19.41 8.05
CA PRO A 11 16.67 -19.88 7.06
C PRO A 11 17.42 -18.70 6.41
N ARG A 12 18.74 -18.84 6.25
CA ARG A 12 19.54 -17.85 5.53
C ARG A 12 19.03 -17.74 4.10
N LYS A 13 18.91 -16.51 3.60
CA LYS A 13 18.58 -16.28 2.18
C LYS A 13 19.68 -16.87 1.31
N SER A 14 19.30 -17.44 0.17
CA SER A 14 20.27 -17.94 -0.80
C SER A 14 21.14 -16.79 -1.34
N ALA A 15 22.34 -17.10 -1.83
CA ALA A 15 23.25 -16.13 -2.40
C ALA A 15 22.60 -15.33 -3.57
N ALA A 16 21.70 -15.96 -4.32
CA ALA A 16 20.95 -15.32 -5.40
C ALA A 16 19.91 -14.28 -4.92
N THR A 17 19.42 -14.39 -3.69
CA THR A 17 18.43 -13.45 -3.11
C THR A 17 19.09 -12.38 -2.21
N LEU A 18 20.38 -12.54 -1.92
CA LEU A 18 21.16 -11.56 -1.16
C LEU A 18 21.58 -10.39 -2.05
N ARG A 19 21.35 -9.17 -1.55
CA ARG A 19 21.85 -7.94 -2.19
C ARG A 19 23.31 -7.74 -1.82
N SER A 20 24.20 -8.49 -2.46
CA SER A 20 25.63 -8.57 -2.13
C SER A 20 26.53 -7.60 -2.91
N ARG A 21 26.00 -6.96 -3.97
CA ARG A 21 26.74 -6.03 -4.83
C ARG A 21 26.29 -4.58 -4.58
N THR A 22 27.25 -3.66 -4.62
CA THR A 22 27.03 -2.22 -4.44
C THR A 22 27.26 -1.49 -5.76
N VAL A 23 26.31 -0.65 -6.15
CA VAL A 23 26.44 0.30 -7.26
C VAL A 23 26.68 1.68 -6.66
N ARG A 24 27.75 2.37 -7.07
CA ARG A 24 28.13 3.70 -6.57
C ARG A 24 28.25 4.67 -7.75
N PHE A 25 27.70 5.85 -7.59
CA PHE A 25 27.89 7.00 -8.47
C PHE A 25 28.04 8.25 -7.61
N ARG A 26 28.74 9.26 -8.13
CA ARG A 26 28.87 10.57 -7.47
C ARG A 26 27.77 11.48 -7.99
N VAL A 27 27.25 12.33 -7.12
CA VAL A 27 26.22 13.33 -7.42
C VAL A 27 26.67 14.67 -6.88
N SER A 28 26.15 15.75 -7.46
CA SER A 28 26.27 17.08 -6.87
C SER A 28 25.41 17.19 -5.60
N GLU A 29 25.65 18.22 -4.80
CA GLU A 29 24.84 18.51 -3.61
C GLU A 29 23.36 18.74 -3.98
N GLU A 30 23.10 19.44 -5.08
CA GLU A 30 21.74 19.71 -5.56
C GLU A 30 21.02 18.42 -5.96
N GLU A 31 21.70 17.54 -6.69
CA GLU A 31 21.19 16.24 -7.08
C GLU A 31 20.90 15.37 -5.86
N TYR A 32 21.80 15.36 -4.87
CA TYR A 32 21.61 14.65 -3.61
C TYR A 32 20.34 15.12 -2.88
N LEU A 33 20.17 16.43 -2.69
CA LEU A 33 18.99 17.01 -2.04
C LEU A 33 17.70 16.71 -2.82
N ARG A 34 17.75 16.74 -4.15
CA ARG A 34 16.60 16.38 -4.99
C ARG A 34 16.19 14.93 -4.79
N VAL A 35 17.13 14.00 -4.82
CA VAL A 35 16.86 12.57 -4.56
C VAL A 35 16.37 12.36 -3.14
N GLN A 36 16.96 13.04 -2.15
CA GLN A 36 16.56 12.95 -0.75
C GLN A 36 15.10 13.41 -0.54
N ARG A 37 14.70 14.53 -1.14
CA ARG A 37 13.31 15.02 -1.07
C ARG A 37 12.32 14.03 -1.67
N LYS A 38 12.64 13.44 -2.84
CA LYS A 38 11.79 12.44 -3.48
C LYS A 38 11.69 11.14 -2.66
N ALA A 39 12.80 10.71 -2.05
CA ALA A 39 12.81 9.56 -1.15
C ALA A 39 11.91 9.80 0.08
N LYS A 40 12.02 10.98 0.71
CA LYS A 40 11.14 11.40 1.83
C LYS A 40 9.67 11.44 1.42
N ALA A 41 9.36 11.99 0.24
CA ALA A 41 7.98 12.03 -0.27
C ALA A 41 7.37 10.63 -0.49
N CYS A 42 8.20 9.62 -0.77
CA CYS A 42 7.78 8.23 -0.88
C CYS A 42 7.89 7.46 0.43
N ASN A 43 8.34 8.09 1.52
CA ASN A 43 8.66 7.45 2.80
C ASN A 43 9.60 6.24 2.64
N LEU A 44 10.63 6.41 1.82
CA LEU A 44 11.68 5.44 1.54
C LEU A 44 13.03 6.00 1.99
N THR A 45 13.97 5.11 2.32
CA THR A 45 15.38 5.51 2.43
C THR A 45 15.93 5.90 1.06
N LEU A 46 17.00 6.72 1.04
CA LEU A 46 17.68 7.11 -0.21
C LEU A 46 18.07 5.90 -1.05
N SER A 47 18.59 4.85 -0.40
CA SER A 47 19.02 3.60 -1.05
C SER A 47 17.86 2.78 -1.60
N GLU A 48 16.71 2.77 -0.95
CA GLU A 48 15.51 2.10 -1.46
C GLU A 48 14.92 2.86 -2.65
N TYR A 49 14.82 4.17 -2.51
CA TYR A 49 14.36 5.06 -3.58
C TYR A 49 15.26 4.91 -4.83
N ALA A 50 16.57 5.04 -4.67
CA ALA A 50 17.52 4.91 -5.77
C ALA A 50 17.44 3.52 -6.42
N ARG A 51 17.28 2.47 -5.62
CA ARG A 51 17.13 1.11 -6.14
C ARG A 51 15.85 0.94 -6.95
N GLN A 52 14.71 1.44 -6.47
CA GLN A 52 13.46 1.39 -7.23
C GLN A 52 13.54 2.22 -8.51
N ALA A 53 14.15 3.41 -8.43
CA ALA A 53 14.36 4.26 -9.59
C ALA A 53 15.23 3.58 -10.67
N VAL A 54 16.35 2.97 -10.27
CA VAL A 54 17.32 2.37 -11.20
C VAL A 54 16.87 0.99 -11.71
N VAL A 55 16.30 0.14 -10.85
CA VAL A 55 15.97 -1.24 -11.23
C VAL A 55 14.62 -1.34 -11.92
N SER A 56 13.59 -0.65 -11.41
CA SER A 56 12.23 -0.76 -11.93
C SER A 56 11.80 0.39 -12.84
N GLY A 57 12.55 1.50 -12.88
CA GLY A 57 12.16 2.71 -13.63
C GLY A 57 10.85 3.37 -13.15
N ARG A 58 10.19 2.79 -12.13
CA ARG A 58 8.92 3.23 -11.56
C ARG A 58 9.12 3.49 -10.07
N ILE A 59 8.66 4.65 -9.63
CA ILE A 59 8.67 5.04 -8.22
C ILE A 59 7.20 5.19 -7.82
N MET A 60 6.71 4.27 -7.01
CA MET A 60 5.35 4.37 -6.47
C MET A 60 5.39 5.17 -5.17
N ARG A 61 4.58 6.23 -5.10
CA ARG A 61 4.35 6.96 -3.85
C ARG A 61 3.75 5.98 -2.84
N ARG A 62 4.27 5.97 -1.61
CA ARG A 62 3.62 5.22 -0.54
C ARG A 62 2.23 5.79 -0.31
N ILE A 63 1.24 4.90 -0.18
CA ILE A 63 -0.13 5.29 0.17
C ILE A 63 -0.07 6.01 1.51
N GLY A 64 -0.54 7.26 1.54
CA GLY A 64 -0.53 8.11 2.73
C GLY A 64 -1.44 7.57 3.82
N THR A 65 -1.25 8.01 5.07
CA THR A 65 -2.11 7.58 6.19
C THR A 65 -3.58 7.91 5.96
N GLU A 66 -3.87 9.07 5.36
CA GLU A 66 -5.23 9.48 4.99
C GLU A 66 -5.84 8.60 3.90
N GLU A 67 -5.04 8.23 2.88
CA GLU A 67 -5.47 7.32 1.82
C GLU A 67 -5.70 5.90 2.38
N LEU A 68 -4.86 5.44 3.32
CA LEU A 68 -5.05 4.17 4.01
C LEU A 68 -6.31 4.15 4.89
N ARG A 69 -6.59 5.25 5.59
CA ARG A 69 -7.85 5.41 6.35
C ARG A 69 -9.05 5.31 5.43
N LEU A 70 -9.03 6.02 4.31
CA LEU A 70 -10.08 5.95 3.30
C LEU A 70 -10.29 4.53 2.76
N VAL A 71 -9.20 3.82 2.44
CA VAL A 71 -9.27 2.41 2.01
C VAL A 71 -9.89 1.52 3.10
N SER A 72 -9.54 1.75 4.37
CA SER A 72 -10.11 1.01 5.49
C SER A 72 -11.60 1.28 5.67
N GLU A 73 -12.04 2.53 5.54
CA GLU A 73 -13.46 2.92 5.62
C GLU A 73 -14.26 2.32 4.46
N LEU A 74 -13.74 2.39 3.23
CA LEU A 74 -14.33 1.74 2.06
C LEU A 74 -14.47 0.23 2.24
N THR A 75 -13.45 -0.41 2.83
CA THR A 75 -13.49 -1.84 3.12
C THR A 75 -14.59 -2.18 4.14
N ARG A 76 -14.77 -1.34 5.16
CA ARG A 76 -15.83 -1.51 6.16
C ARG A 76 -17.21 -1.38 5.52
N GLU A 77 -17.46 -0.34 4.73
CA GLU A 77 -18.78 -0.13 4.11
C GLU A 77 -19.09 -1.20 3.05
N ARG A 78 -18.09 -1.70 2.33
CA ARG A 78 -18.24 -2.89 1.47
C ARG A 78 -18.69 -4.12 2.27
N ASN A 79 -18.11 -4.35 3.44
CA ASN A 79 -18.50 -5.48 4.28
C ASN A 79 -19.91 -5.32 4.83
N ASN A 80 -20.30 -4.11 5.26
CA ASN A 80 -21.66 -3.81 5.70
C ASN A 80 -22.68 -4.12 4.59
N LEU A 81 -22.42 -3.63 3.37
CA LEU A 81 -23.27 -3.91 2.21
C LEU A 81 -23.41 -5.41 1.92
N ASN A 82 -22.30 -6.15 1.97
CA ASN A 82 -22.30 -7.61 1.76
C ASN A 82 -23.12 -8.34 2.84
N GLN A 83 -23.07 -7.88 4.09
CA GLN A 83 -23.86 -8.46 5.18
C GLN A 83 -25.35 -8.19 4.98
N LEU A 84 -25.73 -6.97 4.60
CA LEU A 84 -27.12 -6.62 4.27
C LEU A 84 -27.66 -7.47 3.12
N ALA A 85 -26.90 -7.63 2.05
CA ALA A 85 -27.27 -8.47 0.92
C ALA A 85 -27.47 -9.95 1.35
N TYR A 86 -26.56 -10.48 2.16
CA TYR A 86 -26.69 -11.83 2.70
C TYR A 86 -27.94 -11.99 3.59
N LEU A 87 -28.20 -11.05 4.51
CA LEU A 87 -29.36 -11.09 5.40
C LEU A 87 -30.68 -11.03 4.62
N GLN A 88 -30.74 -10.18 3.59
CA GLN A 88 -31.91 -10.06 2.74
C GLN A 88 -32.16 -11.34 1.92
N HIS A 89 -31.10 -11.96 1.38
CA HIS A 89 -31.21 -13.24 0.67
C HIS A 89 -31.56 -14.41 1.59
N ALA A 90 -30.96 -14.49 2.77
CA ALA A 90 -31.06 -15.65 3.66
C ALA A 90 -32.33 -15.65 4.51
N PHE A 91 -32.80 -14.47 4.96
CA PHE A 91 -33.89 -14.36 5.92
C PHE A 91 -35.11 -13.62 5.35
N GLY A 92 -34.98 -12.86 4.26
CA GLY A 92 -36.07 -12.04 3.73
C GLY A 92 -36.56 -10.96 4.72
N VAL A 93 -35.82 -10.71 5.80
CA VAL A 93 -36.24 -9.83 6.90
C VAL A 93 -35.75 -8.40 6.70
N ALA A 94 -36.74 -7.50 6.65
CA ALA A 94 -36.75 -6.06 6.96
C ALA A 94 -35.92 -5.07 6.13
N SER A 95 -36.55 -3.90 5.95
CA SER A 95 -36.00 -2.69 5.34
C SER A 95 -34.81 -2.16 6.17
N HIS A 96 -33.59 -2.38 5.68
CA HIS A 96 -32.37 -1.74 6.21
C HIS A 96 -32.09 -0.43 5.45
N GLU A 97 -33.16 0.30 5.11
CA GLU A 97 -33.11 1.48 4.25
C GLU A 97 -32.21 2.57 4.83
N GLU A 98 -32.23 2.79 6.14
CA GLU A 98 -31.37 3.78 6.79
C GLU A 98 -29.87 3.45 6.62
N GLU A 99 -29.50 2.17 6.71
CA GLU A 99 -28.11 1.73 6.60
C GLU A 99 -27.64 1.73 5.14
N LEU A 100 -28.50 1.33 4.21
CA LEU A 100 -28.29 1.51 2.76
C LEU A 100 -28.10 2.97 2.38
N GLN A 101 -28.97 3.86 2.87
CA GLN A 101 -28.88 5.30 2.66
C GLN A 101 -27.58 5.89 3.26
N ARG A 102 -27.12 5.38 4.41
CA ARG A 102 -25.83 5.76 5.00
C ARG A 102 -24.66 5.34 4.10
N ILE A 103 -24.67 4.10 3.62
CA ILE A 103 -23.64 3.57 2.72
C ILE A 103 -23.57 4.37 1.42
N LEU A 104 -24.73 4.66 0.81
CA LEU A 104 -24.80 5.46 -0.43
C LEU A 104 -24.22 6.86 -0.23
N ARG A 105 -24.62 7.58 0.83
CA ARG A 105 -24.05 8.90 1.15
C ARG A 105 -22.54 8.87 1.34
N PHE A 106 -22.02 7.83 1.99
CA PHE A 106 -20.57 7.66 2.14
C PHE A 106 -19.88 7.50 0.78
N TYR A 107 -20.42 6.67 -0.12
CA TYR A 107 -19.85 6.52 -1.47
C TYR A 107 -19.90 7.83 -2.27
N ASP A 108 -21.00 8.57 -2.22
CA ASP A 108 -21.12 9.87 -2.88
C ASP A 108 -20.08 10.87 -2.38
N GLU A 109 -19.86 10.94 -1.07
CA GLU A 109 -18.85 11.80 -0.47
C GLU A 109 -17.43 11.40 -0.89
N VAL A 110 -17.11 10.10 -0.84
CA VAL A 110 -15.79 9.59 -1.25
C VAL A 110 -15.53 9.86 -2.73
N ILE A 111 -16.51 9.60 -3.60
CA ILE A 111 -16.41 9.87 -5.04
C ILE A 111 -16.21 11.37 -5.28
N GLY A 112 -16.95 12.23 -4.56
CA GLY A 112 -16.79 13.68 -4.63
C GLY A 112 -15.37 14.13 -4.26
N ARG A 113 -14.84 13.64 -3.13
CA ARG A 113 -13.47 13.92 -2.66
C ARG A 113 -12.41 13.44 -3.65
N LEU A 114 -12.62 12.30 -4.30
CA LEU A 114 -11.69 11.76 -5.30
C LEU A 114 -11.71 12.58 -6.60
N LYS A 115 -12.90 13.00 -7.07
CA LYS A 115 -13.03 13.87 -8.25
C LYS A 115 -12.37 15.23 -8.09
N GLN A 116 -12.34 15.79 -6.88
CA GLN A 116 -11.68 17.08 -6.60
C GLN A 116 -10.15 16.99 -6.55
N LYS A 117 -9.58 15.79 -6.41
CA LYS A 117 -8.12 15.56 -6.31
C LYS A 117 -7.47 15.15 -7.64
N LEU A 118 -8.29 14.83 -8.65
CA LEU A 118 -7.86 14.55 -10.03
C LEU A 118 -7.83 15.86 -10.84
#